data_AF-A0A1Y6M576-F1
#
_entry.id   AF-A0A1Y6M576-F1
#
_cell.length_a   1.000
_cell.length_b   1.000
_cell.length_c   1.000
_cell.angle_alpha   90.00
_cell.angle_beta   90.00
_cell.angle_gamma   90.00
#
_symmetry.space_group_name_H-M   'P 1'
#
loop_
_entity.id
_entity.type
_entity.pdbx_description
1 polymer ?
#
loop_
_entity_poly.entity_id
_entity_poly.type
_entity_poly.pdbx_seq_one_letter_code
_entity_poly.pdbx_strand_id
1 'polypeptide(L)'
;MLSQLWVFGDARAVPLLQNEAIAELVLIASKHERSFPVDIVPYIYENTRLGSPLRRVIIDLVAGGFGRKVYNFFGNWDKEALIDLGKANWKDRKERGIAGRELQTNNYCVEEIGDKRQ
;
A
#
# COMPACT_ATOMS: atom_id res chain seq x y z
N MET A 1 -1.34 -3.06 12.28
CA MET A 1 -2.78 -2.96 12.58
C MET A 1 -3.63 -2.64 11.35
N LEU A 2 -3.46 -1.51 10.65
CA LEU A 2 -4.30 -1.19 9.46
C LEU A 2 -4.13 -2.19 8.29
N SER A 3 -2.90 -2.64 8.02
CA SER A 3 -2.64 -3.70 7.06
C SER A 3 -3.35 -5.02 7.41
N GLN A 4 -3.43 -5.35 8.70
CA GLN A 4 -4.15 -6.54 9.18
C GLN A 4 -5.67 -6.38 9.03
N LEU A 5 -6.21 -5.19 9.28
CA LEU A 5 -7.64 -4.88 9.05
C LEU A 5 -8.00 -4.99 7.57
N TRP A 6 -7.13 -4.51 6.68
CA TRP A 6 -7.32 -4.68 5.25
C TRP A 6 -7.34 -6.15 4.84
N VAL A 7 -6.36 -6.94 5.29
CA VAL A 7 -6.28 -8.40 5.03
C VAL A 7 -7.51 -9.13 5.57
N PHE A 8 -7.99 -8.74 6.75
CA PHE A 8 -9.22 -9.27 7.34
C PHE A 8 -10.45 -8.97 6.47
N GLY A 9 -10.54 -7.75 5.93
CA GLY A 9 -11.60 -7.33 5.01
C GLY A 9 -11.55 -8.10 3.69
N ASP A 10 -10.36 -8.30 3.13
CA ASP A 10 -10.15 -9.11 1.91
C ASP A 10 -10.62 -10.56 2.12
N ALA A 11 -10.20 -11.18 3.22
CA ALA A 11 -10.59 -12.54 3.57
C ALA A 11 -12.10 -12.73 3.80
N ARG A 12 -12.84 -11.65 4.07
CA ARG A 12 -14.30 -11.67 4.30
C ARG A 12 -15.10 -11.00 3.19
N ALA A 13 -14.45 -10.57 2.11
CA ALA A 13 -15.06 -9.79 1.04
C ALA A 13 -15.86 -8.58 1.59
N VAL A 14 -15.20 -7.75 2.40
CA VAL A 14 -15.76 -6.51 2.96
C VAL A 14 -15.01 -5.29 2.39
N PRO A 15 -15.36 -4.82 1.17
CA PRO A 15 -14.67 -3.71 0.50
C PRO A 15 -14.66 -2.42 1.30
N LEU A 16 -15.73 -2.10 2.02
CA LEU A 16 -15.80 -0.88 2.84
C LEU A 16 -14.68 -0.86 3.90
N LEU A 17 -14.44 -1.99 4.57
CA LEU A 17 -13.37 -2.10 5.56
C LEU A 17 -11.97 -1.99 4.91
N GLN A 18 -11.80 -2.56 3.72
CA GLN A 18 -10.57 -2.42 2.94
C GLN A 18 -10.32 -0.95 2.58
N ASN A 19 -11.35 -0.24 2.13
CA ASN A 19 -11.25 1.15 1.70
C ASN A 19 -10.94 2.07 2.88
N GLU A 20 -11.61 1.90 4.02
CA GLU A 20 -11.33 2.65 5.25
C GLU A 20 -9.90 2.39 5.77
N ALA A 21 -9.43 1.14 5.72
CA ALA A 21 -8.06 0.81 6.13
C ALA A 21 -7.01 1.49 5.23
N ILE A 22 -7.25 1.60 3.92
CA ILE A 22 -6.35 2.34 3.02
C ILE A 22 -6.44 3.85 3.26
N ALA A 23 -7.64 4.40 3.43
CA ALA A 23 -7.83 5.82 3.71
C ALA A 23 -7.02 6.26 4.93
N GLU A 24 -7.10 5.49 6.01
CA GLU A 24 -6.37 5.77 7.25
C GLU A 24 -4.85 5.58 7.08
N LEU A 25 -4.40 4.59 6.29
CA LEU A 25 -2.98 4.41 5.97
C LEU A 25 -2.41 5.65 5.25
N VAL A 26 -3.14 6.16 4.25
CA VAL A 26 -2.74 7.35 3.49
C VAL A 26 -2.77 8.60 4.38
N LEU A 27 -3.79 8.75 5.22
CA LEU A 27 -3.92 9.87 6.16
C LEU A 27 -2.79 9.89 7.20
N ILE A 28 -2.40 8.75 7.75
CA ILE A 28 -1.27 8.67 8.69
C ILE A 28 0.04 9.03 7.98
N ALA A 29 0.21 8.57 6.75
CA ALA A 29 1.41 8.86 5.99
C ALA A 29 1.54 10.36 5.64
N SER A 30 0.44 11.02 5.29
CA SER A 30 0.42 12.46 4.97
C SER A 30 0.73 13.34 6.18
N LYS A 31 0.38 12.90 7.40
CA LYS A 31 0.68 13.62 8.64
C LYS A 31 2.15 13.55 9.06
N HIS A 32 2.98 12.69 8.45
CA HIS A 32 4.38 12.47 8.86
C HIS A 32 4.58 12.10 10.36
N GLU A 33 3.52 11.71 11.06
CA GLU A 33 3.48 11.68 12.53
C GLU A 33 4.06 10.40 13.16
N ARG A 34 4.37 9.35 12.36
CA ARG A 34 4.72 8.03 12.92
C ARG A 34 5.83 7.30 12.18
N SER A 35 6.56 6.48 12.94
CA SER A 35 7.52 5.51 12.43
C SER A 35 6.80 4.43 11.62
N PHE A 36 7.34 4.12 10.44
CA PHE A 36 6.88 3.02 9.61
C PHE A 36 7.35 1.68 10.21
N PRO A 37 6.43 0.75 10.54
CA PRO A 37 6.84 -0.57 11.03
C PRO A 37 7.68 -1.28 9.97
N VAL A 38 8.85 -1.78 10.37
CA VAL A 38 9.84 -2.35 9.43
C VAL A 38 9.37 -3.66 8.79
N ASP A 39 8.44 -4.34 9.46
CA ASP A 39 7.84 -5.63 9.13
C ASP A 39 6.57 -5.51 8.28
N ILE A 40 6.04 -4.29 8.06
CA ILE A 40 4.76 -4.11 7.38
C ILE A 40 4.79 -4.59 5.93
N VAL A 41 5.89 -4.38 5.20
CA VAL A 41 6.00 -4.81 3.80
C VAL A 41 6.12 -6.34 3.70
N PRO A 42 7.02 -7.02 4.44
CA PRO A 42 7.01 -8.47 4.52
C PRO A 42 5.62 -9.04 4.82
N TYR A 43 4.94 -8.52 5.85
CA TYR A 43 3.59 -8.95 6.22
C TYR A 43 2.59 -8.81 5.07
N ILE A 44 2.55 -7.66 4.38
CA ILE A 44 1.61 -7.41 3.28
C ILE A 44 1.86 -8.38 2.12
N TYR A 45 3.11 -8.65 1.78
CA TYR A 45 3.45 -9.55 0.68
C TYR A 45 3.15 -11.01 1.01
N GLU A 46 3.30 -11.42 2.27
CA GLU A 46 2.91 -12.76 2.73
C GLU A 46 1.38 -12.96 2.75
N ASN A 47 0.61 -11.91 3.04
CA ASN A 47 -0.83 -12.02 3.33
C ASN A 47 -1.75 -11.48 2.23
N THR A 48 -1.21 -11.09 1.07
CA THR A 48 -2.03 -10.58 -0.04
C THR A 48 -1.58 -11.16 -1.37
N ARG A 49 -2.48 -11.17 -2.35
CA ARG A 49 -2.19 -11.64 -3.71
C ARG A 49 -1.44 -10.58 -4.52
N LEU A 50 -0.76 -11.02 -5.58
CA LEU A 50 -0.14 -10.13 -6.57
C LEU A 50 -1.16 -9.10 -7.08
N GLY A 51 -0.76 -7.84 -7.14
CA GLY A 51 -1.61 -6.75 -7.63
C GLY A 51 -2.65 -6.23 -6.64
N SER A 52 -2.69 -6.74 -5.40
CA SER A 52 -3.61 -6.24 -4.37
C SER A 52 -3.46 -4.72 -4.16
N PRO A 53 -4.55 -3.98 -3.92
CA PRO A 53 -4.47 -2.55 -3.62
C PRO A 53 -3.55 -2.24 -2.44
N LEU A 54 -3.48 -3.13 -1.44
CA LEU A 54 -2.59 -2.98 -0.29
C LEU A 54 -1.11 -3.03 -0.66
N ARG A 55 -0.70 -3.92 -1.59
CA ARG A 55 0.68 -3.93 -2.13
C ARG A 55 0.99 -2.64 -2.87
N ARG A 56 0.05 -2.13 -3.67
CA ARG A 56 0.27 -0.88 -4.43
C ARG A 56 0.48 0.31 -3.50
N VAL A 57 -0.44 0.53 -2.54
CA VAL A 57 -0.36 1.69 -1.66
C VAL A 57 0.89 1.65 -0.79
N ILE A 58 1.30 0.49 -0.26
CA ILE A 58 2.50 0.43 0.59
C ILE A 58 3.77 0.73 -0.19
N ILE A 59 3.87 0.25 -1.43
CA ILE A 59 5.01 0.53 -2.31
C ILE A 59 5.04 2.01 -2.71
N ASP A 60 3.90 2.59 -3.08
CA ASP A 60 3.81 4.02 -3.42
C ASP A 60 4.20 4.91 -2.23
N LEU A 61 3.78 4.53 -1.01
CA LEU A 61 4.17 5.21 0.22
C LEU A 61 5.69 5.15 0.46
N VAL A 62 6.29 3.96 0.34
CA VAL A 62 7.74 3.79 0.53
C VAL A 62 8.52 4.54 -0.55
N ALA A 63 8.09 4.46 -1.82
CA ALA A 63 8.71 5.19 -2.93
C ALA A 63 8.57 6.71 -2.77
N GLY A 64 7.46 7.19 -2.19
CA GLY A 64 7.24 8.58 -1.80
C GLY A 64 8.09 9.06 -0.62
N GLY A 65 8.90 8.17 -0.01
CA GLY A 65 9.81 8.51 1.09
C GLY A 65 9.17 8.41 2.47
N PHE A 66 7.98 7.80 2.59
CA PHE A 66 7.45 7.39 3.88
C PHE A 66 8.27 6.21 4.43
N GLY A 67 8.50 6.19 5.75
CA GLY A 67 9.35 5.16 6.36
C GLY A 67 10.82 5.27 5.98
N ARG A 68 11.39 6.49 5.91
CA ARG A 68 12.84 6.69 5.79
C ARG A 68 13.54 5.80 6.82
N LYS A 69 14.40 4.88 6.35
CA LYS A 69 15.10 3.75 7.05
C LYS A 69 14.55 2.36 6.72
N VAL A 70 13.41 2.21 6.07
CA VAL A 70 12.90 0.93 5.58
C VAL A 70 13.88 0.21 4.66
N TYR A 71 14.67 0.96 3.88
CA TYR A 71 15.71 0.41 3.02
C TYR A 71 16.77 -0.40 3.76
N ASN A 72 16.98 -0.15 5.07
CA ASN A 72 17.88 -0.97 5.89
C ASN A 72 17.38 -2.41 6.07
N PHE A 73 16.12 -2.69 5.73
CA PHE A 73 15.46 -3.97 5.91
C PHE A 73 15.11 -4.66 4.59
N PHE A 74 15.61 -4.17 3.45
CA PHE A 74 15.38 -4.81 2.14
C PHE A 74 15.85 -6.26 2.08
N GLY A 75 16.83 -6.66 2.89
CA GLY A 75 17.24 -8.06 3.00
C GLY A 75 16.14 -9.01 3.50
N ASN A 76 15.12 -8.47 4.18
CA ASN A 76 13.98 -9.24 4.69
C ASN A 76 12.74 -9.16 3.78
N TRP A 77 12.84 -8.47 2.66
CA TRP A 77 11.71 -8.26 1.77
C TRP A 77 11.58 -9.41 0.76
N ASP A 78 10.34 -9.74 0.45
CA ASP A 78 10.03 -10.65 -0.64
C ASP A 78 10.56 -10.09 -1.98
N LYS A 79 10.98 -10.98 -2.89
CA LYS A 79 11.52 -10.58 -4.20
C LYS A 79 10.51 -9.76 -4.99
N GLU A 80 9.22 -10.09 -4.93
CA GLU A 80 8.18 -9.33 -5.62
C GLU A 80 8.04 -7.92 -5.05
N ALA A 81 8.27 -7.73 -3.74
CA ALA A 81 8.26 -6.40 -3.13
C ALA A 81 9.40 -5.52 -3.66
N LEU A 82 10.59 -6.09 -3.84
CA LEU A 82 11.72 -5.37 -4.42
C LEU A 82 11.49 -5.04 -5.90
N ILE A 83 10.86 -5.95 -6.66
CA ILE A 83 10.48 -5.71 -8.06
C ILE A 83 9.46 -4.58 -8.15
N ASP A 84 8.39 -4.60 -7.34
CA ASP A 84 7.37 -3.58 -7.34
C ASP A 84 7.93 -2.22 -6.92
N LEU A 85 8.83 -2.19 -5.93
CA LEU A 85 9.56 -0.97 -5.54
C LEU A 85 10.44 -0.43 -6.68
N GLY A 86 11.13 -1.32 -7.40
CA GLY A 86 11.92 -0.96 -8.58
C GLY A 86 11.06 -0.33 -9.67
N LYS A 87 9.91 -0.94 -9.98
CA LYS A 87 8.93 -0.41 -10.95
C LYS A 87 8.40 0.96 -10.53
N ALA A 88 8.08 1.14 -9.24
CA ALA A 88 7.59 2.42 -8.72
C ALA A 88 8.64 3.54 -8.86
N ASN A 89 9.92 3.24 -8.66
CA ASN A 89 11.02 4.21 -8.79
C ASN A 89 11.49 4.45 -10.24
N TRP A 90 11.23 3.51 -11.15
CA TRP A 90 11.63 3.57 -12.56
C TRP A 90 10.74 4.52 -13.39
N LYS A 91 9.49 4.74 -12.97
CA LYS A 91 8.62 5.74 -13.60
C LYS A 91 9.31 7.11 -13.57
N ASP A 92 9.25 7.79 -14.71
CA ASP A 92 10.16 8.87 -15.08
C ASP A 92 10.20 9.99 -14.02
N ARG A 93 11.40 10.54 -13.75
CA ARG A 93 11.62 11.61 -12.75
C ARG A 93 10.73 12.83 -13.02
N LYS A 94 10.32 13.05 -14.27
CA LYS A 94 9.42 14.12 -14.72
C LYS A 94 7.97 13.95 -14.28
N GLU A 95 7.52 12.72 -14.01
CA GLU A 95 6.17 12.44 -13.48
C GLU A 95 6.14 12.38 -11.95
N ARG A 96 7.28 12.67 -11.28
CA ARG A 96 7.37 12.81 -9.82
C ARG A 96 6.67 14.08 -9.33
N GLY A 97 5.40 14.24 -9.66
CA GLY A 97 4.44 14.84 -8.76
C GLY A 97 4.06 13.84 -7.67
N ILE A 98 4.96 13.07 -7.06
CA ILE A 98 4.66 12.31 -5.83
C ILE A 98 5.25 13.05 -4.62
N ALA A 99 6.30 13.85 -4.83
CA ALA A 99 6.55 15.02 -3.99
C ALA A 99 5.61 16.16 -4.42
N GLY A 100 4.28 15.95 -4.39
CA GLY A 100 3.33 17.02 -4.70
C GLY A 100 1.95 16.65 -5.24
N ARG A 101 1.68 15.41 -5.69
CA ARG A 101 0.30 14.93 -5.82
C ARG A 101 -0.02 14.16 -4.56
N GLU A 102 -1.00 14.69 -3.85
CA GLU A 102 -1.70 14.02 -2.77
C GLU A 102 -2.09 12.61 -3.23
N LEU A 103 -1.64 11.59 -2.50
CA LEU A 103 -2.08 10.21 -2.71
C LEU A 103 -3.60 10.19 -2.57
N GLN A 104 -4.31 10.10 -3.69
CA GLN A 104 -5.77 10.03 -3.65
C GLN A 104 -6.19 8.61 -3.30
N THR A 105 -6.85 8.46 -2.16
CA THR A 105 -7.39 7.18 -1.66
C THR A 105 -8.18 6.41 -2.73
N ASN A 106 -8.90 7.14 -3.59
CA ASN A 106 -9.69 6.60 -4.70
C ASN A 106 -8.89 5.72 -5.68
N ASN A 107 -7.57 5.90 -5.79
CA ASN A 107 -6.71 5.08 -6.66
C ASN A 107 -6.55 3.63 -6.16
N TYR A 108 -7.01 3.36 -4.94
CA TYR A 108 -6.81 2.10 -4.25
C TYR A 108 -8.11 1.47 -3.77
N CYS A 109 -9.26 2.10 -4.01
CA CYS A 109 -10.55 1.56 -3.59
C CYS A 109 -10.84 0.21 -4.27
N VAL A 110 -11.37 -0.71 -3.49
CA VAL A 110 -11.96 -1.97 -3.96
C VAL A 110 -13.42 -1.69 -4.25
N GLU A 111 -13.86 -2.02 -5.46
CA GLU A 111 -15.28 -1.92 -5.84
C GLU A 111 -16.11 -2.97 -5.09
N GLU A 112 -17.35 -2.63 -4.77
CA GLU A 112 -18.30 -3.64 -4.31
C GLU A 112 -18.50 -4.66 -5.44
N ILE A 113 -18.37 -5.95 -5.11
CA ILE A 113 -18.76 -7.02 -6.02
C ILE A 113 -20.28 -6.92 -6.12
N GLY A 114 -20.76 -6.11 -7.07
CA GLY A 114 -22.17 -6.06 -7.42
C GLY A 114 -22.61 -7.48 -7.72
N ASP A 115 -23.65 -7.92 -7.02
CA ASP A 115 -24.32 -9.19 -7.25
C ASP A 115 -24.83 -9.16 -8.70
N LYS A 116 -24.01 -9.64 -9.65
CA LYS A 116 -24.44 -9.97 -10.99
C LYS A 116 -25.30 -11.22 -10.90
N ARG A 117 -26.49 -11.09 -10.33
CA ARG A 117 -27.58 -12.05 -10.49
C ARG A 117 -28.59 -11.47 -11.46
N GLN A 118 -28.47 -12.01 -12.68
CA GLN A 118 -29.51 -12.36 -13.66
C GLN A 118 -30.70 -11.42 -13.82
#